data_AF-A0A3P9JX88-F1
#
_entry.id   AF-A0A3P9JX88-F1
#
_cell.length_a   1.000
_cell.length_b   1.000
_cell.length_c   1.000
_cell.angle_alpha   90.00
_cell.angle_beta   90.00
_cell.angle_gamma   90.00
#
_symmetry.space_group_name_H-M   'P 1'
#
loop_
_entity.id
_entity.type
_entity.pdbx_description
1 polymer ?
#
loop_
_entity_poly.entity_id
_entity_poly.type
_entity_poly.pdbx_seq_one_letter_code
_entity_poly.pdbx_strand_id
1 'polypeptide(L)'
;CSEVKLFKPSTNIEELEKSQAVLLDYLPNAGCLRQMQSIRDRDLLVQDIVMLQVIHRVQGPFHRFCEGLTTLGVLQKIRSHPDSFRPLFCYQPCVMTADQMENLFSICLSPEGSDKRAAEETVVTFWRDYLLDAKEEGPSKLQKILAFATGASIVPAIGFLKSAK
;
A
#
# COMPACT_ATOMS: atom_id res chain seq x y z
N CYS A 1 8.43 -14.93 3.47
CA CYS A 1 9.76 -15.52 3.28
C CYS A 1 9.62 -16.96 2.82
N SER A 2 9.92 -17.24 1.56
CA SER A 2 10.01 -18.59 1.00
C SER A 2 11.11 -19.41 1.68
N GLU A 3 12.18 -18.73 2.09
CA GLU A 3 13.43 -19.26 2.60
C GLU A 3 13.23 -19.84 4.02
N VAL A 4 12.47 -19.13 4.87
CA VAL A 4 12.12 -19.61 6.22
C VAL A 4 11.26 -20.88 6.17
N LYS A 5 10.44 -21.06 5.11
CA LYS A 5 9.58 -22.24 4.98
C LYS A 5 10.36 -23.53 4.68
N LEU A 6 11.63 -23.44 4.25
CA LEU A 6 12.50 -24.60 4.05
C LEU A 6 13.01 -25.21 5.37
N PHE A 7 13.07 -24.43 6.44
CA PHE A 7 13.49 -24.89 7.76
C PHE A 7 12.28 -25.36 8.56
N LYS A 8 11.67 -26.47 8.16
CA LYS A 8 10.64 -27.16 8.96
C LYS A 8 11.23 -27.68 10.28
N PRO A 9 10.40 -28.07 11.28
CA PRO A 9 10.90 -28.73 12.47
C PRO A 9 11.63 -30.02 12.07
N SER A 10 12.94 -30.06 12.30
CA SER A 10 13.80 -31.21 12.02
C SER A 10 13.92 -32.07 13.27
N THR A 11 13.99 -33.38 13.10
CA THR A 11 14.14 -34.33 14.23
C THR A 11 15.60 -34.68 14.52
N ASN A 12 16.50 -34.37 13.59
CA ASN A 12 17.94 -34.59 13.71
C ASN A 12 18.76 -33.51 12.96
N ILE A 13 20.09 -33.56 13.14
CA ILE A 13 21.04 -32.59 12.56
C ILE A 13 21.18 -32.79 11.04
N GLU A 14 21.17 -34.02 10.54
CA GLU A 14 21.33 -34.31 9.09
C GLU A 14 20.19 -33.71 8.25
N GLU A 15 18.95 -33.76 8.74
CA GLU A 15 17.80 -33.11 8.10
C GLU A 15 17.97 -31.59 8.03
N LEU A 16 18.54 -31.00 9.08
CA LEU A 16 18.78 -29.56 9.16
C LEU A 16 19.91 -29.12 8.21
N GLU A 17 21.00 -29.87 8.17
CA GLU A 17 22.11 -29.67 7.22
C GLU A 17 21.62 -29.82 5.78
N LYS A 18 20.73 -30.77 5.50
CA LYS A 18 20.11 -30.92 4.19
C LYS A 18 19.24 -29.72 3.82
N SER A 19 18.42 -29.21 4.74
CA SER A 19 17.66 -27.98 4.52
C SER A 19 18.57 -26.76 4.29
N GLN A 20 19.68 -26.69 5.02
CA GLN A 20 20.69 -25.65 4.84
C GLN A 20 21.40 -25.77 3.49
N ALA A 21 21.67 -27.00 3.03
CA ALA A 21 22.32 -27.30 1.76
C ALA A 21 21.55 -26.69 0.57
N VAL A 22 20.22 -26.70 0.63
CA VAL A 22 19.35 -26.11 -0.40
C VAL A 22 19.53 -24.58 -0.52
N LEU A 23 20.05 -23.93 0.53
CA LEU A 23 20.24 -22.47 0.59
C LEU A 23 21.72 -22.06 0.66
N LEU A 24 22.65 -22.94 0.27
CA LEU A 24 24.09 -22.67 0.35
C LEU A 24 24.56 -21.45 -0.45
N ASP A 25 23.90 -21.12 -1.57
CA ASP A 25 24.23 -19.92 -2.33
C ASP A 25 23.62 -18.65 -1.71
N TYR A 26 22.53 -18.80 -0.96
CA TYR A 26 21.80 -17.67 -0.38
C TYR A 26 22.39 -17.26 0.97
N LEU A 27 22.60 -18.21 1.89
CA LEU A 27 22.98 -17.93 3.28
C LEU A 27 24.30 -17.17 3.46
N PRO A 28 25.38 -17.45 2.70
CA PRO A 28 26.62 -16.68 2.82
C PRO A 28 26.44 -15.24 2.34
N ASN A 29 25.76 -15.06 1.20
CA ASN A 29 25.46 -13.73 0.64
C ASN A 29 24.52 -12.91 1.54
N ALA A 30 23.65 -13.60 2.25
CA ALA A 30 22.77 -13.07 3.28
C ALA A 30 23.50 -12.76 4.61
N GLY A 31 24.73 -13.26 4.82
CA GLY A 31 25.42 -13.17 6.10
C GLY A 31 24.76 -14.02 7.20
N CYS A 32 23.96 -15.02 6.83
CA CYS A 32 23.22 -15.90 7.74
C CYS A 32 23.80 -17.33 7.81
N LEU A 33 24.91 -17.62 7.12
CA LEU A 33 25.50 -18.95 7.17
C LEU A 33 25.98 -19.27 8.60
N ARG A 34 25.53 -20.42 9.12
CA ARG A 34 25.81 -20.90 10.48
C ARG A 34 26.20 -22.37 10.43
N GLN A 35 27.14 -22.81 11.27
CA GLN A 35 27.38 -24.24 11.45
C GLN A 35 26.29 -24.84 12.35
N MET A 36 25.69 -25.97 11.94
CA MET A 36 24.68 -26.66 12.73
C MET A 36 25.36 -27.59 13.73
N GLN A 37 25.25 -27.29 15.02
CA GLN A 37 25.81 -28.11 16.11
C GLN A 37 24.71 -28.81 16.91
N SER A 38 23.49 -28.29 16.84
CA SER A 38 22.31 -28.82 17.49
C SER A 38 21.03 -28.44 16.73
N ILE A 39 19.94 -29.15 16.99
CA ILE A 39 18.63 -28.83 16.40
C ILE A 39 18.17 -27.41 16.80
N ARG A 40 18.63 -26.86 17.94
CA ARG A 40 18.32 -25.49 18.37
C ARG A 40 18.93 -24.42 17.47
N ASP A 41 20.01 -24.73 16.74
CA ASP A 41 20.64 -23.78 15.82
C ASP A 41 19.74 -23.43 14.63
N ARG A 42 18.74 -24.27 14.36
CA ARG A 42 17.67 -24.00 13.41
C ARG A 42 16.91 -22.73 13.75
N ASP A 43 16.57 -22.52 15.02
CA ASP A 43 15.80 -21.34 15.43
C ASP A 43 16.65 -20.07 15.34
N LEU A 44 17.95 -20.17 15.65
CA LEU A 44 18.91 -19.08 15.45
C LEU A 44 19.08 -18.74 13.96
N LEU A 45 19.20 -19.74 13.09
CA LEU A 45 19.27 -19.52 11.65
C LEU A 45 17.98 -18.87 11.10
N VAL A 46 16.82 -19.34 11.54
CA VAL A 46 15.54 -18.73 11.16
C VAL A 46 15.47 -17.27 11.64
N GLN A 47 15.92 -17.00 12.87
CA GLN A 47 16.01 -15.63 13.39
C GLN A 47 16.94 -14.76 12.53
N ASP A 48 18.13 -15.26 12.17
CA ASP A 48 19.09 -14.53 11.34
C ASP A 48 18.48 -14.19 9.96
N ILE A 49 17.80 -15.15 9.32
CA ILE A 49 17.12 -14.94 8.04
C ILE A 49 15.99 -13.90 8.18
N VAL A 50 15.18 -13.98 9.23
CA VAL A 50 14.10 -13.01 9.47
C VAL A 50 14.66 -11.61 9.73
N MET A 51 15.72 -11.50 10.53
CA MET A 51 16.39 -10.23 10.81
C MET A 51 16.96 -9.60 9.55
N LEU A 52 17.61 -10.37 8.68
CA LEU A 52 18.05 -9.86 7.38
C LEU A 52 16.88 -9.34 6.56
N GLN A 53 15.83 -10.14 6.46
CA GLN A 53 14.72 -9.90 5.54
C GLN A 53 13.83 -8.73 5.96
N VAL A 54 13.71 -8.49 7.28
CA VAL A 54 12.85 -7.44 7.82
C VAL A 54 13.65 -6.19 8.18
N ILE A 55 14.87 -6.33 8.68
CA ILE A 55 15.64 -5.23 9.27
C ILE A 55 16.88 -4.89 8.42
N HIS A 56 17.85 -5.80 8.28
CA HIS A 56 19.16 -5.43 7.73
C HIS A 56 19.07 -4.98 6.27
N ARG A 57 18.26 -5.65 5.45
CA ARG A 57 18.16 -5.31 4.01
C ARG A 57 17.58 -3.91 3.76
N VAL A 58 16.76 -3.39 4.68
CA VAL A 58 16.11 -2.07 4.55
C VAL A 58 16.86 -0.96 5.29
N GLN A 59 17.83 -1.31 6.15
CA GLN A 59 18.52 -0.36 7.02
C GLN A 59 19.27 0.73 6.24
N GLY A 60 20.04 0.34 5.21
CA GLY A 60 20.76 1.30 4.36
C GLY A 60 19.84 2.26 3.61
N PRO A 61 18.86 1.75 2.82
CA PRO A 61 17.86 2.59 2.17
C PRO A 61 17.08 3.48 3.14
N PHE A 62 16.70 2.96 4.31
CA PHE A 62 15.99 3.73 5.33
C PHE A 62 16.85 4.88 5.89
N HIS A 63 18.13 4.62 6.17
CA HIS A 63 19.05 5.66 6.65
C HIS A 63 19.19 6.79 5.62
N ARG A 64 19.45 6.45 4.35
CA ARG A 64 19.55 7.41 3.25
C ARG A 64 18.27 8.20 3.04
N PHE A 65 17.11 7.55 3.22
CA PHE A 65 15.81 8.21 3.16
C PHE A 65 15.65 9.24 4.30
N CYS A 66 16.03 8.88 5.53
CA CYS A 66 16.05 9.81 6.65
C CYS A 66 17.01 10.98 6.43
N GLU A 67 18.21 10.73 5.89
CA GLU A 67 19.16 11.79 5.51
C GLU A 67 18.55 12.76 4.49
N GLY A 68 17.93 12.23 3.43
CA GLY A 68 17.26 13.04 2.41
C GLY A 68 16.14 13.91 2.99
N LEU A 69 15.31 13.36 3.88
CA LEU A 69 14.27 14.12 4.58
C LEU A 69 14.84 15.16 5.56
N THR A 70 16.08 14.96 6.05
CA THR A 70 16.75 15.90 6.95
C THR A 70 17.23 17.14 6.19
N THR A 71 17.62 17.03 4.92
CA THR A 71 18.19 18.12 4.10
C THR A 71 17.35 19.41 4.12
N LEU A 72 16.02 19.28 4.10
CA LEU A 72 15.08 20.43 4.15
C LEU A 72 14.28 20.48 5.46
N GLY A 73 14.70 19.77 6.51
CA GLY A 73 14.04 19.78 7.82
C GLY A 73 12.71 19.00 7.89
N VAL A 74 12.36 18.23 6.87
CA VAL A 74 11.09 17.48 6.80
C VAL A 74 11.05 16.39 7.86
N LEU A 75 12.16 15.70 8.11
CA LEU A 75 12.24 14.65 9.13
C LEU A 75 11.86 15.15 10.52
N GLN A 76 12.30 16.35 10.89
CA GLN A 76 11.99 16.99 12.16
C GLN A 76 10.49 17.33 12.26
N LYS A 77 9.88 17.78 11.15
CA LYS A 77 8.44 18.03 11.09
C LYS A 77 7.63 16.75 11.21
N ILE A 78 8.04 15.67 10.54
CA ILE A 78 7.42 14.34 10.69
C ILE A 78 7.46 13.89 12.15
N ARG A 79 8.62 13.99 12.82
CA ARG A 79 8.77 13.56 14.22
C ARG A 79 7.97 14.40 15.21
N SER A 80 7.82 15.70 14.95
CA SER A 80 7.04 16.60 15.81
C SER A 80 5.53 16.53 15.57
N HIS A 81 5.10 16.09 14.38
CA HIS A 81 3.69 16.04 13.98
C HIS A 81 3.32 14.71 13.31
N PRO A 82 3.55 13.55 13.97
CA PRO A 82 3.42 12.24 13.34
C PRO A 82 2.01 12.00 12.75
N ASP A 83 0.96 12.44 13.43
CA ASP A 83 -0.42 12.24 12.98
C ASP A 83 -0.75 13.03 11.72
N SER A 84 -0.18 14.23 11.54
CA SER A 84 -0.38 15.04 10.33
C SER A 84 0.30 14.43 9.11
N PHE A 85 1.43 13.75 9.30
CA PHE A 85 2.20 13.13 8.22
C PHE A 85 1.80 11.68 7.94
N ARG A 86 1.09 11.02 8.88
CA ARG A 86 0.64 9.64 8.73
C ARG A 86 -0.16 9.39 7.44
N PRO A 87 -1.14 10.23 7.02
CA PRO A 87 -1.86 10.02 5.76
C PRO A 87 -0.98 10.15 4.50
N LEU A 88 0.18 10.81 4.60
CA LEU A 88 1.10 11.03 3.48
C LEU A 88 2.08 9.87 3.30
N PHE A 89 2.54 9.27 4.40
CA PHE A 89 3.58 8.22 4.39
C PHE A 89 3.05 6.82 4.68
N CYS A 90 1.88 6.70 5.29
CA CYS A 90 1.29 5.41 5.63
C CYS A 90 0.00 5.21 4.86
N TYR A 91 -0.16 4.01 4.32
CA TYR A 91 -1.45 3.62 3.76
C TYR A 91 -2.52 3.69 4.85
N GLN A 92 -3.56 4.47 4.57
CA GLN A 92 -4.77 4.50 5.38
C GLN A 92 -5.90 4.00 4.49
N PRO A 93 -6.66 2.98 4.91
CA PRO A 93 -7.88 2.59 4.22
C PRO A 93 -8.82 3.80 4.19
N CYS A 94 -8.90 4.48 3.05
CA CYS A 94 -9.86 5.55 2.84
C CYS A 94 -11.11 4.92 2.22
N VAL A 95 -12.19 4.87 3.00
CA VAL A 95 -13.51 4.57 2.45
C VAL A 95 -13.90 5.76 1.58
N MET A 96 -13.98 5.55 0.26
CA MET A 96 -14.44 6.59 -0.65
C MET A 96 -15.87 6.97 -0.28
N THR A 97 -16.11 8.28 -0.18
CA THR A 97 -17.44 8.84 0.10
C THR A 97 -18.15 9.23 -1.19
N ALA A 98 -19.48 9.36 -1.14
CA ALA A 98 -20.28 9.86 -2.26
C ALA A 98 -19.81 11.25 -2.69
N ASP A 99 -19.57 12.15 -1.73
CA ASP A 99 -19.09 13.52 -2.01
C ASP A 99 -17.71 13.52 -2.67
N GLN A 100 -16.78 12.69 -2.20
CA GLN A 100 -15.47 12.56 -2.84
C GLN A 100 -15.63 12.08 -4.28
N MET A 101 -16.51 11.10 -4.54
CA MET A 101 -16.77 10.59 -5.87
C MET A 101 -17.41 11.66 -6.76
N GLU A 102 -18.41 12.42 -6.28
CA GLU A 102 -19.03 13.52 -7.02
C GLU A 102 -17.99 14.55 -7.45
N ASN A 103 -17.09 14.94 -6.54
CA ASN A 103 -16.06 15.95 -6.79
C ASN A 103 -15.00 15.53 -7.83
N LEU A 104 -14.94 14.25 -8.21
CA LEU A 104 -14.08 13.78 -9.30
C LEU A 104 -14.66 14.11 -10.68
N PHE A 105 -15.98 14.34 -10.78
CA PHE A 105 -16.64 14.65 -12.04
C PHE A 105 -16.87 16.15 -12.19
N SER A 106 -16.74 16.62 -13.43
CA SER A 106 -17.19 17.97 -13.81
C SER A 106 -18.47 17.84 -14.61
N ILE A 107 -19.57 18.39 -14.08
CA ILE A 107 -20.85 18.39 -14.78
C ILE A 107 -20.81 19.49 -15.84
N CYS A 108 -21.06 19.10 -17.09
CA CYS A 108 -21.18 20.00 -18.23
C CYS A 108 -22.66 20.14 -18.59
N LEU A 109 -23.27 21.24 -18.18
CA LEU A 109 -24.67 21.55 -18.45
C LEU A 109 -24.80 22.39 -19.72
N SER A 110 -25.93 22.23 -20.41
CA SER A 110 -26.36 23.10 -21.50
C SER A 110 -26.59 24.54 -20.98
N PRO A 111 -26.59 25.55 -21.87
CA PRO A 111 -26.87 26.93 -21.50
C PRO A 111 -28.20 27.08 -20.76
N GLU A 112 -28.26 28.05 -19.85
CA GLU A 112 -29.50 28.43 -19.17
C GLU A 112 -30.55 28.87 -20.20
N GLY A 113 -31.79 28.43 -20.00
CA GLY A 113 -32.90 28.67 -20.93
C GLY A 113 -33.00 27.70 -22.10
N SER A 114 -32.08 26.73 -22.24
CA SER A 114 -32.27 25.64 -23.20
C SER A 114 -33.34 24.65 -22.73
N ASP A 115 -34.05 24.03 -23.68
CA ASP A 115 -35.09 23.03 -23.41
C ASP A 115 -34.57 21.81 -22.63
N LYS A 116 -33.24 21.58 -22.66
CA LYS A 116 -32.57 20.47 -21.99
C LYS A 116 -32.19 20.79 -20.55
N ARG A 117 -32.07 22.07 -20.18
CA ARG A 117 -31.44 22.49 -18.92
C ARG A 117 -32.13 21.91 -17.69
N ALA A 118 -33.46 21.99 -17.63
CA ALA A 118 -34.24 21.48 -16.50
C ALA A 118 -34.11 19.95 -16.33
N ALA A 119 -34.07 19.23 -17.46
CA ALA A 119 -33.88 17.78 -17.44
C ALA A 119 -32.46 17.41 -16.97
N GLU A 120 -31.43 18.11 -17.43
CA GLU A 120 -30.05 17.88 -17.00
C GLU A 120 -29.86 18.13 -15.51
N GLU A 121 -30.43 19.21 -14.95
CA GLU A 121 -30.38 19.49 -13.51
C GLU A 121 -31.05 18.38 -12.67
N THR A 122 -32.13 17.80 -13.18
CA THR A 122 -32.79 16.64 -12.56
C THR A 122 -31.91 15.38 -12.62
N VAL A 123 -31.20 15.17 -13.73
CA VAL A 123 -30.24 14.05 -13.84
C VAL A 123 -29.09 14.22 -12.84
N VAL A 124 -28.64 15.46 -12.60
CA VAL A 124 -27.62 15.74 -11.58
C VAL A 124 -28.10 15.36 -10.19
N THR A 125 -29.36 15.61 -9.83
CA THR A 125 -29.90 15.16 -8.54
C THR A 125 -29.95 13.64 -8.45
N PHE A 126 -30.42 12.95 -9.50
CA PHE A 126 -30.42 11.49 -9.51
C PHE A 126 -29.02 10.87 -9.42
N TRP A 127 -28.03 11.52 -10.03
CA TRP A 127 -26.63 11.10 -9.91
C TRP A 127 -26.13 11.18 -8.45
N ARG A 128 -26.44 12.27 -7.75
CA ARG A 128 -26.07 12.42 -6.33
C ARG A 128 -26.75 11.38 -5.45
N ASP A 129 -28.05 11.16 -5.66
CA ASP A 129 -28.82 10.16 -4.92
C ASP A 129 -28.26 8.76 -5.17
N TYR A 130 -27.93 8.43 -6.43
CA TYR A 130 -27.31 7.16 -6.79
C TYR A 130 -25.95 6.93 -6.09
N LEU A 131 -25.13 7.98 -5.96
CA LEU A 131 -23.85 7.88 -5.24
C LEU A 131 -24.05 7.64 -3.74
N LEU A 132 -25.10 8.21 -3.13
CA LEU A 132 -25.46 7.97 -1.74
C LEU A 132 -25.93 6.52 -1.55
N ASP A 133 -26.83 6.03 -2.39
CA ASP A 133 -27.30 4.64 -2.34
C ASP A 133 -26.15 3.64 -2.54
N ALA A 134 -25.27 3.91 -3.51
CA ALA A 134 -24.08 3.09 -3.77
C ALA A 134 -23.12 3.04 -2.57
N LYS A 135 -23.04 4.11 -1.77
CA LYS A 135 -22.25 4.14 -0.55
C LYS A 135 -22.86 3.24 0.52
N GLU A 136 -24.18 3.27 0.70
CA GLU A 136 -24.91 2.43 1.68
C GLU A 136 -24.83 0.93 1.32
N GLU A 137 -24.81 0.58 0.03
CA GLU A 137 -24.54 -0.78 -0.44
C GLU A 137 -23.08 -1.25 -0.17
N GLY A 138 -22.20 -0.33 0.20
CA GLY A 138 -20.84 -0.60 0.67
C GLY A 138 -19.72 0.00 -0.20
N PRO A 139 -18.51 0.14 0.35
CA PRO A 139 -17.39 0.88 -0.29
C PRO A 139 -16.96 0.33 -1.65
N SER A 140 -17.22 -0.96 -1.91
CA SER A 140 -16.84 -1.62 -3.16
C SER A 140 -17.61 -1.10 -4.38
N LYS A 141 -18.83 -0.57 -4.20
CA LYS A 141 -19.67 -0.10 -5.31
C LYS A 141 -19.13 1.20 -5.88
N LEU A 142 -18.80 2.16 -5.02
CA LEU A 142 -18.15 3.41 -5.43
C LEU A 142 -16.81 3.14 -6.13
N GLN A 143 -16.00 2.21 -5.62
CA GLN A 143 -14.74 1.81 -6.27
C GLN A 143 -14.94 1.22 -7.67
N LYS A 144 -16.02 0.46 -7.89
CA LYS A 144 -16.37 -0.05 -9.22
C LYS A 144 -16.79 1.05 -10.17
N ILE A 145 -17.56 2.04 -9.69
CA ILE A 145 -17.94 3.21 -10.50
C ILE A 145 -16.67 4.01 -10.87
N LEU A 146 -15.74 4.18 -9.93
CA LEU A 146 -14.46 4.84 -10.20
C LEU A 146 -13.62 4.07 -11.22
N ALA A 147 -13.51 2.75 -11.06
CA ALA A 147 -12.79 1.89 -12.00
C ALA A 147 -13.42 1.92 -13.40
N PHE A 148 -14.75 1.96 -13.47
CA PHE A 148 -15.46 2.10 -14.74
C PHE A 148 -15.17 3.45 -15.42
N ALA A 149 -15.17 4.54 -14.66
CA ALA A 149 -14.96 5.88 -15.21
C ALA A 149 -13.50 6.20 -15.54
N THR A 150 -12.54 5.63 -14.80
CA THR A 150 -11.13 6.07 -14.82
C THR A 150 -10.12 4.95 -15.08
N GLY A 151 -10.54 3.69 -15.04
CA GLY A 151 -9.66 2.52 -15.06
C GLY A 151 -8.95 2.23 -13.72
N ALA A 152 -9.13 3.07 -12.69
CA ALA A 152 -8.52 2.89 -11.37
C ALA A 152 -9.59 2.69 -10.29
N SER A 153 -9.35 1.77 -9.34
CA SER A 153 -10.25 1.53 -8.20
C SER A 153 -9.99 2.44 -7.00
N ILE A 154 -8.93 3.25 -7.07
CA ILE A 154 -8.52 4.22 -6.05
C ILE A 154 -8.14 5.53 -6.73
N VAL A 155 -8.33 6.65 -6.02
CA VAL A 155 -7.84 7.95 -6.49
C VAL A 155 -6.31 7.96 -6.37
N PRO A 156 -5.56 8.29 -7.43
CA PRO A 156 -4.11 8.42 -7.37
C PRO A 156 -3.68 9.48 -6.34
N ALA A 157 -2.48 9.35 -5.78
CA ALA A 157 -1.98 10.29 -4.75
C ALA A 157 -1.92 11.75 -5.23
N ILE A 158 -1.73 11.96 -6.53
CA ILE A 158 -1.73 13.30 -7.18
C ILE A 158 -3.11 13.70 -7.74
N GLY A 159 -4.14 12.88 -7.51
CA GLY A 159 -5.47 13.01 -8.11
C GLY A 159 -5.51 12.60 -9.58
N PHE A 160 -6.67 12.79 -10.21
CA PHE A 160 -6.83 12.67 -11.66
C PHE A 160 -6.55 14.01 -12.33
N LEU A 161 -5.88 13.99 -13.48
CA LEU A 161 -5.69 15.17 -14.30
C LEU A 161 -7.06 15.66 -14.78
N LYS A 162 -7.39 16.92 -14.47
CA LYS A 162 -8.59 17.55 -15.02
C LYS A 162 -8.33 17.85 -16.49
N SER A 163 -9.22 17.41 -17.38
CA SER A 163 -9.22 17.87 -18.77
C SER A 163 -9.44 19.38 -18.79
N ALA A 164 -8.61 20.11 -19.54
CA ALA A 164 -8.81 21.53 -19.77
C ALA A 164 -10.20 21.74 -20.41
N LYS A 165 -10.98 22.66 -19.84
CA LYS A 165 -12.23 23.13 -20.44
C LYS A 165 -11.96 24.00 -21.64
#